data_AF-A0A7V8WIV2-F1
#
_entry.id   AF-A0A7V8WIV2-F1
#
_cell.length_a   1.000
_cell.length_b   1.000
_cell.length_c   1.000
_cell.angle_alpha   90.00
_cell.angle_beta   90.00
_cell.angle_gamma   90.00
#
_symmetry.space_group_name_H-M   'P 1'
#
loop_
_entity.id
_entity.type
_entity.pdbx_description
1 polymer ?
#
loop_
_entity_poly.entity_id
_entity_poly.type
_entity_poly.pdbx_seq_one_letter_code
_entity_poly.pdbx_strand_id
1 'polypeptide(L)'
;TAHPDIKAVFATNDQMALGAVEAIAARRPQGAIAIIGFDATAEAVQAILEGRMSASVAQRPFEMGRRSVEAALALLDGKAVDPRIDTGTELITAENAARFKK
;
A
#
# COMPACT_ATOMS: atom_id res chain seq x y z
N THR A 1 -16.55 11.49 -19.66
CA THR A 1 -15.49 11.83 -18.68
C THR A 1 -14.41 12.61 -19.41
N ALA A 2 -13.65 13.47 -18.71
CA ALA A 2 -12.60 14.31 -19.34
C ALA A 2 -11.46 13.50 -19.97
N HIS A 3 -11.16 12.32 -19.41
CA HIS A 3 -10.17 11.37 -19.92
C HIS A 3 -10.84 10.00 -20.11
N PRO A 4 -11.38 9.70 -21.29
CA PRO A 4 -12.08 8.43 -21.53
C PRO A 4 -11.14 7.22 -21.65
N ASP A 5 -9.86 7.47 -21.92
CA ASP A 5 -8.80 6.52 -22.25
C ASP A 5 -7.88 6.14 -21.08
N ILE A 6 -8.09 6.75 -19.90
CA ILE A 6 -7.31 6.42 -18.69
C ILE A 6 -7.31 4.92 -18.40
N LYS A 7 -6.13 4.38 -18.10
CA LYS A 7 -5.90 2.93 -17.89
C LYS A 7 -5.57 2.57 -16.46
N ALA A 8 -5.05 3.51 -15.69
CA ALA A 8 -4.64 3.26 -14.32
C ALA A 8 -4.79 4.51 -13.45
N VAL A 9 -4.97 4.28 -12.15
CA VAL A 9 -4.89 5.26 -11.08
C VAL A 9 -3.93 4.72 -10.02
N PHE A 10 -2.91 5.51 -9.70
CA PHE A 10 -2.07 5.29 -8.53
C PHE A 10 -2.47 6.28 -7.44
N ALA A 11 -2.78 5.77 -6.27
CA ALA A 11 -3.11 6.54 -5.08
C ALA A 11 -2.05 6.34 -4.01
N THR A 12 -1.63 7.44 -3.38
CA THR A 12 -0.52 7.42 -2.41
C THR A 12 -0.91 6.92 -1.00
N ASN A 13 -2.15 6.44 -0.84
CA ASN A 13 -2.58 5.57 0.26
C ASN A 13 -3.84 4.77 -0.15
N ASP A 14 -4.16 3.76 0.64
CA ASP A 14 -5.27 2.85 0.36
C ASP A 14 -6.66 3.51 0.48
N GLN A 15 -6.83 4.52 1.34
CA GLN A 15 -8.11 5.22 1.45
C GLN A 15 -8.43 6.02 0.18
N MET A 16 -7.43 6.65 -0.42
CA MET A 16 -7.57 7.31 -1.72
C MET A 16 -7.80 6.30 -2.85
N ALA A 17 -7.13 5.14 -2.78
CA ALA A 17 -7.34 4.07 -3.75
C ALA A 17 -8.79 3.55 -3.70
N LEU A 18 -9.32 3.31 -2.50
CA LEU A 18 -10.71 2.89 -2.29
C LEU A 18 -11.70 3.98 -2.74
N GLY A 19 -11.41 5.26 -2.50
CA GLY A 19 -12.21 6.36 -3.06
C GLY A 19 -12.24 6.34 -4.60
N ALA A 20 -11.11 6.01 -5.24
CA ALA A 20 -11.04 5.85 -6.69
C ALA A 20 -11.84 4.62 -7.18
N VAL A 21 -11.82 3.51 -6.43
CA VAL A 21 -12.67 2.33 -6.71
C VAL A 21 -14.14 2.74 -6.79
N GLU A 22 -14.65 3.42 -5.77
CA GLU A 22 -16.07 3.83 -5.72
C GLU A 22 -16.42 4.81 -6.87
N ALA A 23 -15.54 5.78 -7.14
CA ALA A 23 -15.76 6.74 -8.21
C ALA A 23 -15.77 6.10 -9.62
N ILE A 24 -14.94 5.07 -9.83
CA ILE A 24 -14.82 4.36 -11.10
C ILE A 24 -15.97 3.35 -11.28
N ALA A 25 -16.34 2.62 -10.23
CA ALA A 25 -17.42 1.63 -10.26
C ALA A 25 -18.77 2.23 -10.69
N ALA A 26 -19.01 3.52 -10.39
CA ALA A 26 -20.20 4.24 -10.83
C ALA A 26 -20.28 4.48 -12.35
N ARG A 27 -19.18 4.30 -13.10
CA ARG A 27 -19.05 4.74 -14.51
C ARG A 27 -18.40 3.73 -15.43
N ARG A 28 -17.72 2.73 -14.89
CA ARG A 28 -16.92 1.73 -15.62
C ARG A 28 -17.11 0.37 -14.98
N PRO A 29 -17.07 -0.72 -15.77
CA PRO A 29 -17.05 -2.06 -15.19
C PRO A 29 -15.79 -2.26 -14.36
N GLN A 30 -15.90 -3.13 -13.35
CA GLN A 30 -14.77 -3.53 -12.53
C GLN A 30 -13.62 -4.07 -13.39
N GLY A 31 -12.38 -3.74 -13.02
CA GLY A 31 -11.18 -4.14 -13.76
C GLY A 31 -10.90 -3.34 -15.03
N ALA A 32 -11.77 -2.40 -15.43
CA ALA A 32 -11.53 -1.56 -16.62
C ALA A 32 -10.35 -0.58 -16.45
N ILE A 33 -10.05 -0.20 -15.20
CA ILE A 33 -8.95 0.70 -14.83
C ILE A 33 -8.18 0.00 -13.71
N ALA A 34 -6.87 -0.10 -13.85
CA ALA A 34 -6.00 -0.62 -12.80
C ALA A 34 -5.92 0.38 -11.65
N ILE A 35 -6.14 -0.06 -10.41
CA ILE A 35 -6.12 0.82 -9.23
C ILE A 35 -5.06 0.29 -8.27
N ILE A 36 -4.06 1.11 -7.99
CA ILE A 36 -2.93 0.78 -7.12
C ILE A 36 -2.92 1.72 -5.92
N GLY A 37 -2.92 1.14 -4.72
CA GLY A 37 -2.81 1.86 -3.45
C GLY A 37 -1.44 1.74 -2.78
N PHE A 38 -1.40 2.12 -1.52
CA PHE A 38 -0.22 2.10 -0.65
C PHE A 38 -0.71 1.84 0.77
N ASP A 39 0.04 1.07 1.56
CA ASP A 39 -0.16 0.66 2.98
C ASP A 39 -0.53 -0.82 3.17
N ALA A 40 -1.29 -1.42 2.25
CA ALA A 40 -1.91 -2.75 2.38
C ALA A 40 -2.79 -2.89 3.64
N THR A 41 -3.75 -1.97 3.82
CA THR A 41 -4.77 -2.09 4.87
C THR A 41 -5.65 -3.32 4.64
N ALA A 42 -6.36 -3.78 5.68
CA ALA A 42 -7.22 -4.95 5.57
C ALA A 42 -8.30 -4.77 4.48
N GLU A 43 -8.83 -3.56 4.36
CA GLU A 43 -9.82 -3.18 3.36
C GLU A 43 -9.24 -3.21 1.94
N ALA A 44 -8.01 -2.72 1.76
CA ALA A 44 -7.33 -2.78 0.47
C ALA A 44 -6.95 -4.22 0.08
N VAL A 45 -6.45 -5.03 1.02
CA VAL A 45 -6.18 -6.46 0.80
C VAL A 45 -7.46 -7.17 0.38
N GLN A 46 -8.58 -6.90 1.05
CA GLN A 46 -9.88 -7.47 0.68
C GLN A 46 -10.34 -6.97 -0.69
N ALA A 47 -10.18 -5.69 -1.01
CA ALA A 47 -10.49 -5.15 -2.32
C ALA A 47 -9.64 -5.76 -3.45
N ILE A 48 -8.37 -6.07 -3.18
CA ILE A 48 -7.49 -6.78 -4.12
C ILE A 48 -7.99 -8.21 -4.36
N LEU A 49 -8.34 -8.93 -3.29
CA LEU A 49 -8.87 -10.29 -3.39
C LEU A 49 -10.22 -10.36 -4.13
N GLU A 50 -11.04 -9.31 -4.01
CA GLU A 50 -12.29 -9.16 -4.75
C GLU A 50 -12.08 -8.65 -6.19
N GLY A 51 -10.84 -8.33 -6.57
CA GLY A 51 -10.48 -7.79 -7.88
C GLY A 51 -10.93 -6.34 -8.11
N ARG A 52 -11.31 -5.61 -7.06
CA ARG A 52 -11.71 -4.19 -7.13
C ARG A 52 -10.48 -3.28 -7.18
N MET A 53 -9.38 -3.69 -6.56
CA MET A 53 -8.06 -3.07 -6.68
C MET A 53 -7.09 -4.04 -7.36
N SER A 54 -6.10 -3.50 -8.07
CA SER A 54 -5.06 -4.30 -8.73
C SER A 54 -3.92 -4.62 -7.79
N ALA A 55 -3.52 -3.67 -6.94
CA ALA A 55 -2.43 -3.85 -5.99
C ALA A 55 -2.44 -2.81 -4.86
N SER A 56 -1.65 -3.06 -3.82
CA SER A 56 -1.24 -2.06 -2.82
C SER A 56 0.21 -2.32 -2.40
N VAL A 57 0.98 -1.26 -2.17
CA VAL A 57 2.37 -1.40 -1.69
C VAL A 57 2.37 -1.45 -0.17
N ALA A 58 2.63 -2.63 0.40
CA ALA A 58 2.75 -2.81 1.84
C ALA A 58 4.05 -2.17 2.37
N GLN A 59 3.91 -1.42 3.46
CA GLN A 59 5.02 -0.92 4.27
C GLN A 59 5.28 -1.85 5.47
N ARG A 60 6.34 -1.58 6.24
CA ARG A 60 6.65 -2.32 7.48
C ARG A 60 6.62 -1.41 8.72
N PRO A 61 5.45 -0.89 9.14
CA PRO A 61 5.35 0.04 10.27
C PRO A 61 5.83 -0.55 11.60
N PHE A 62 5.67 -1.87 11.80
CA PHE A 62 6.24 -2.54 12.96
C PHE A 62 7.77 -2.46 12.98
N GLU A 63 8.42 -2.73 11.85
CA GLU A 63 9.87 -2.62 11.70
C GLU A 63 10.35 -1.17 11.82
N MET A 64 9.59 -0.21 11.29
CA MET A 64 9.87 1.22 11.48
C MET A 64 9.90 1.57 12.97
N GLY A 65 8.88 1.15 13.74
CA GLY A 65 8.84 1.36 15.18
C GLY A 65 10.00 0.69 15.92
N ARG A 66 10.20 -0.61 15.69
CA ARG A 66 11.25 -1.42 16.34
C ARG A 66 12.65 -0.83 16.08
N ARG A 67 13.00 -0.62 14.81
CA ARG A 67 14.33 -0.13 14.41
C ARG A 67 14.57 1.31 14.83
N SER A 68 13.53 2.14 14.93
CA SER A 68 13.65 3.50 15.48
C SER A 68 14.06 3.48 16.95
N VAL A 69 13.44 2.61 17.76
CA VAL A 69 13.80 2.47 19.18
C VAL A 69 15.22 1.90 19.33
N GLU A 70 15.58 0.88 18.54
CA GLU A 70 16.94 0.31 18.54
C GLU A 70 18.01 1.35 18.16
N ALA A 71 17.74 2.17 17.14
CA ALA A 71 18.63 3.25 16.74
C ALA A 71 18.79 4.31 17.84
N ALA A 72 17.70 4.70 18.50
CA ALA A 72 17.74 5.66 19.61
C ALA A 72 18.57 5.13 20.79
N LEU A 73 18.40 3.87 21.16
CA LEU A 73 19.21 3.22 22.20
C LEU A 73 20.69 3.16 21.82
N ALA A 74 21.01 2.82 20.57
CA ALA A 74 22.39 2.78 20.09
C ALA A 74 23.06 4.16 20.17
N LEU A 75 22.34 5.24 19.84
CA LEU A 75 22.83 6.62 19.98
C LEU A 75 23.11 6.99 21.44
N LEU A 76 22.23 6.59 22.37
CA LEU A 76 22.43 6.82 23.81
C LEU A 76 23.68 6.10 24.34
N ASP A 77 24.02 4.94 23.76
CA ASP A 77 25.25 4.19 24.04
C ASP A 77 26.49 4.77 23.33
N GLY A 78 26.37 5.88 22.61
CA GLY A 78 27.47 6.51 21.85
C GLY A 78 27.87 5.77 20.58
N LYS A 79 27.03 4.84 20.08
CA LYS A 79 27.26 4.13 18.82
C LYS A 79 26.79 4.97 17.64
N ALA A 80 27.44 4.79 16.49
CA ALA A 80 26.97 5.35 15.23
C ALA A 80 25.79 4.54 14.67
N VAL A 81 24.87 5.21 13.99
CA VAL A 81 23.76 4.58 13.27
C VAL A 81 23.68 5.15 11.86
N ASP A 82 23.16 4.35 10.94
CA ASP A 82 22.91 4.80 9.57
C ASP A 82 21.87 5.95 9.58
N PRO A 83 22.14 7.10 8.93
CA PRO A 83 21.17 8.19 8.82
C PRO A 83 19.89 7.80 8.07
N ARG A 84 19.90 6.70 7.29
CA ARG A 84 18.75 6.19 6.56
C ARG A 84 18.57 4.68 6.76
N ILE A 85 17.58 4.34 7.58
CA ILE A 85 17.15 2.95 7.78
C ILE A 85 16.02 2.62 6.79
N ASP A 86 16.31 1.84 5.75
CA ASP A 86 15.29 1.29 4.85
C ASP A 86 14.63 0.05 5.48
N THR A 87 13.31 0.11 5.69
CA THR A 87 12.51 -1.01 6.21
C THR A 87 11.95 -1.91 5.13
N GLY A 88 12.12 -1.55 3.86
CA GLY A 88 11.62 -2.27 2.70
C GLY A 88 10.11 -2.15 2.52
N THR A 89 9.65 -2.64 1.38
CA THR A 89 8.25 -2.71 0.95
C THR A 89 7.97 -4.03 0.26
N GLU A 90 6.69 -4.37 0.13
CA GLU A 90 6.25 -5.53 -0.66
C GLU A 90 5.03 -5.14 -1.50
N LEU A 91 5.04 -5.48 -2.79
CA LEU A 91 3.86 -5.28 -3.63
C LEU A 91 2.85 -6.38 -3.33
N ILE A 92 1.65 -5.97 -2.92
CA ILE A 92 0.54 -6.87 -2.64
C ILE A 92 -0.38 -6.90 -3.85
N THR A 93 -0.60 -8.08 -4.40
CA THR A 93 -1.44 -8.37 -5.56
C THR A 93 -2.32 -9.59 -5.24
N ALA A 94 -3.19 -10.00 -6.16
CA ALA A 94 -4.03 -11.18 -5.95
C ALA A 94 -3.22 -12.45 -5.65
N GLU A 95 -1.98 -12.54 -6.14
CA GLU A 95 -1.08 -13.67 -5.96
C GLU A 95 -0.59 -13.85 -4.51
N ASN A 96 -0.45 -12.77 -3.73
CA ASN A 96 0.06 -12.84 -2.35
C ASN A 96 -0.87 -12.22 -1.30
N ALA A 97 -1.94 -11.50 -1.68
CA ALA A 97 -2.85 -10.80 -0.77
C ALA A 97 -3.44 -11.68 0.35
N ALA A 98 -3.66 -12.97 0.08
CA ALA A 98 -4.18 -13.89 1.09
C ALA A 98 -3.28 -14.03 2.34
N ARG A 99 -1.97 -13.79 2.20
CA ARG A 99 -0.99 -13.81 3.31
C ARG A 99 -1.09 -12.58 4.21
N PHE A 100 -1.75 -11.52 3.73
CA PHE A 100 -1.87 -10.22 4.38
C PHE A 100 -3.26 -10.00 5.00
N LYS A 101 -4.12 -11.02 4.98
CA LYS A 101 -5.33 -11.02 5.81
C LYS A 101 -4.92 -11.01 7.29
N LYS A 102 -5.20 -9.91 7.96
CA LYS A 102 -5.10 -9.79 9.42
C LYS A 102 -6.25 -10.49 10.11
#